data_AF-A0A6V7M868-F1
#
_entry.id   AF-A0A6V7M868-F1
#
_cell.length_a   1.000
_cell.length_b   1.000
_cell.length_c   1.000
_cell.angle_alpha   90.00
_cell.angle_beta   90.00
_cell.angle_gamma   90.00
#
_symmetry.space_group_name_H-M   'P 1'
#
loop_
_entity.id
_entity.type
_entity.pdbx_description
1 polymer ?
#
loop_
_entity_poly.entity_id
_entity_poly.type
_entity_poly.pdbx_seq_one_letter_code
_entity_poly.pdbx_strand_id
1 'polypeptide(L)'
;IVSEMQGCVNKTSLFDKDLMFLCIFGLRGDKHEFEAQVGLRCAAKLKNQLDKLREIKSVTIGVTTGMTYCGVVGHVLRREYTVIGMAVNKAARLMVAYTNKVVCDRETFLYSRLQAKHFMLQEEKALKGISNVGPIYEFLERS
;
A
#
# COMPACT_ATOMS: atom_id res chain seq x y z
N ILE A 1 5.69 -2.34 -13.99
CA ILE A 1 4.35 -2.24 -13.32
C ILE A 1 4.16 -0.95 -12.54
N VAL A 2 4.82 -0.73 -11.39
CA VAL A 2 4.55 0.47 -10.53
C VAL A 2 4.77 1.77 -11.31
N SER A 3 5.93 1.93 -11.97
CA SER A 3 6.24 3.12 -12.78
C SER A 3 5.32 3.28 -14.00
N GLU A 4 4.91 2.19 -14.66
CA GLU A 4 3.95 2.24 -15.78
C GLU A 4 2.57 2.75 -15.34
N MET A 5 2.21 2.53 -14.08
CA MET A 5 0.95 2.98 -13.48
C MET A 5 1.12 4.29 -12.70
N GLN A 6 2.14 5.10 -13.04
CA GLN A 6 2.41 6.41 -12.43
C GLN A 6 2.72 6.37 -10.92
N GLY A 7 3.11 5.21 -10.40
CA GLY A 7 3.61 5.06 -9.05
C GLY A 7 5.12 5.17 -8.96
N CYS A 8 5.64 5.43 -7.75
CA CYS A 8 7.06 5.49 -7.45
C CYS A 8 7.43 4.47 -6.36
N VAL A 9 8.51 3.71 -6.56
CA VAL A 9 9.10 2.88 -5.51
C VAL A 9 10.08 3.75 -4.71
N ASN A 10 9.72 4.09 -3.48
CA ASN A 10 10.50 5.01 -2.64
C ASN A 10 11.61 4.29 -1.87
N LYS A 11 11.27 3.20 -1.16
CA LYS A 11 12.23 2.45 -0.35
C LYS A 11 12.07 0.95 -0.54
N THR A 12 13.20 0.26 -0.51
CA THR A 12 13.29 -1.19 -0.43
C THR A 12 13.98 -1.54 0.89
N SER A 13 13.37 -2.38 1.71
CA SER A 13 13.96 -2.81 2.98
C SER A 13 13.88 -4.31 3.13
N LEU A 14 14.96 -4.92 3.62
CA LEU A 14 14.91 -6.28 4.17
C LEU A 14 14.24 -6.23 5.54
N PHE A 15 13.29 -7.13 5.78
CA PHE A 15 12.60 -7.30 7.05
C PHE A 15 12.71 -8.77 7.46
N ASP A 16 13.66 -9.09 8.34
CA ASP A 16 14.05 -10.45 8.70
C ASP A 16 14.35 -11.35 7.48
N LYS A 17 13.36 -12.12 7.01
CA LYS A 17 13.44 -13.01 5.85
C LYS A 17 12.58 -12.56 4.67
N ASP A 18 11.92 -11.42 4.81
CA ASP A 18 10.99 -10.86 3.85
C ASP A 18 11.56 -9.59 3.22
N LEU A 19 11.04 -9.25 2.04
CA LEU A 19 11.39 -8.03 1.32
C LEU A 19 10.19 -7.09 1.33
N MET A 20 10.43 -5.86 1.77
CA MET A 20 9.41 -4.81 1.84
C MET A 20 9.69 -3.74 0.78
N PHE A 21 8.65 -3.39 0.02
CA PHE A 21 8.67 -2.29 -0.93
C PHE A 21 7.68 -1.22 -0.49
N LEU A 22 8.14 0.02 -0.38
CA LEU A 22 7.28 1.18 -0.18
C LEU A 22 6.99 1.82 -1.56
N CYS A 23 5.77 1.65 -2.04
CA CYS A 23 5.29 2.24 -3.28
C CYS A 23 4.35 3.41 -2.97
N ILE A 24 4.44 4.49 -3.76
CA ILE A 24 3.71 5.74 -3.53
C ILE A 24 3.02 6.17 -4.83
N PHE A 25 1.76 6.57 -4.71
CA PHE A 25 0.92 7.11 -5.78
C PHE A 25 0.49 8.53 -5.37
N GLY A 26 0.42 9.47 -6.31
CA GLY A 26 0.00 10.86 -6.06
C GLY A 26 1.05 11.77 -5.40
N LEU A 27 2.34 11.60 -5.71
CA LEU A 27 3.38 12.56 -5.33
C LEU A 27 3.16 13.92 -6.03
N ARG A 28 3.69 15.01 -5.44
CA ARG A 28 3.51 16.38 -5.97
C ARG A 28 4.02 16.48 -7.42
N GLY A 29 3.12 16.84 -8.34
CA GLY A 29 3.38 16.90 -9.79
C GLY A 29 2.45 16.00 -10.60
N ASP A 30 2.08 14.84 -10.03
CA ASP A 30 1.35 13.77 -10.73
C ASP A 30 0.00 13.43 -10.08
N LYS A 31 -0.51 14.30 -9.19
CA LYS A 31 -1.79 14.08 -8.51
C LYS A 31 -2.94 13.95 -9.49
N HIS A 32 -3.55 12.78 -9.55
CA HIS A 32 -4.81 12.54 -10.26
C HIS A 32 -5.97 12.19 -9.30
N GLU A 33 -7.20 12.21 -9.79
CA GLU A 33 -8.38 11.94 -8.95
C GLU A 33 -8.50 10.46 -8.55
N PHE A 34 -7.88 9.57 -9.34
CA PHE A 34 -8.02 8.11 -9.23
C PHE A 34 -6.86 7.37 -8.55
N GLU A 35 -6.04 8.04 -7.73
CA GLU A 35 -4.78 7.46 -7.17
C GLU A 35 -5.04 6.21 -6.35
N ALA A 36 -6.09 6.23 -5.52
CA ALA A 36 -6.48 5.06 -4.73
C ALA A 36 -6.93 3.90 -5.64
N GLN A 37 -7.62 4.18 -6.75
CA GLN A 37 -8.03 3.17 -7.72
C GLN A 37 -6.82 2.54 -8.42
N VAL A 38 -5.91 3.38 -8.91
CA VAL A 38 -4.68 2.96 -9.60
C VAL A 38 -3.78 2.18 -8.65
N GLY A 39 -3.62 2.63 -7.41
CA GLY A 39 -2.87 1.94 -6.36
C GLY A 39 -3.42 0.55 -6.05
N LEU A 40 -4.74 0.40 -5.89
CA LEU A 40 -5.38 -0.91 -5.66
C LEU A 40 -5.21 -1.86 -6.85
N ARG A 41 -5.43 -1.38 -8.08
CA ARG A 41 -5.24 -2.20 -9.30
C ARG A 41 -3.77 -2.59 -9.49
N CYS A 42 -2.85 -1.67 -9.22
CA CYS A 42 -1.42 -1.96 -9.26
C CYS A 42 -1.06 -3.04 -8.23
N ALA A 43 -1.59 -2.95 -7.01
CA ALA A 43 -1.40 -3.96 -5.98
C ALA A 43 -1.94 -5.33 -6.42
N ALA A 44 -3.15 -5.40 -6.96
CA ALA A 44 -3.72 -6.65 -7.48
C ALA A 44 -2.88 -7.23 -8.63
N LYS A 45 -2.45 -6.40 -9.59
CA LYS A 45 -1.57 -6.81 -10.69
C LYS A 45 -0.23 -7.32 -10.19
N LEU A 46 0.39 -6.66 -9.22
CA LEU A 46 1.65 -7.10 -8.61
C LEU A 46 1.48 -8.44 -7.91
N LYS A 47 0.45 -8.59 -7.05
CA LYS A 47 0.18 -9.84 -6.36
C LYS A 47 0.00 -10.99 -7.35
N ASN A 48 -0.84 -10.81 -8.37
CA ASN A 48 -1.11 -11.84 -9.39
C ASN A 48 0.14 -12.24 -10.21
N GLN A 49 1.11 -11.34 -10.39
CA GLN A 49 2.35 -11.65 -11.11
C GLN A 49 3.36 -12.32 -10.19
N LEU A 50 3.50 -11.84 -8.96
CA LEU A 50 4.45 -12.37 -7.98
C LEU A 50 4.01 -13.75 -7.44
N ASP A 51 2.71 -14.00 -7.29
CA ASP A 51 2.17 -15.30 -6.90
C ASP A 51 2.43 -16.40 -7.94
N LYS A 52 2.81 -16.05 -9.19
CA LYS A 52 3.20 -17.02 -10.23
C LYS A 52 4.67 -17.46 -10.11
N LEU A 53 5.47 -16.75 -9.33
CA LEU A 53 6.89 -17.06 -9.12
C LEU A 53 7.01 -18.11 -8.02
N ARG A 54 7.64 -19.25 -8.33
CA ARG A 54 7.69 -20.41 -7.42
C ARG A 54 8.59 -20.16 -6.19
N GLU A 55 9.48 -19.20 -6.31
CA GLU A 55 10.44 -18.78 -5.28
C GLU A 55 9.77 -17.92 -4.19
N ILE A 56 8.61 -17.35 -4.48
CA ILE A 56 7.87 -16.47 -3.58
C ILE A 56 6.79 -17.27 -2.85
N LYS A 57 6.90 -17.38 -1.53
CA LYS A 57 5.96 -18.14 -0.70
C LYS A 57 4.59 -17.46 -0.54
N SER A 58 4.60 -16.14 -0.36
CA SER A 58 3.38 -15.36 -0.19
C SER A 58 3.64 -13.90 -0.50
N VAL A 59 2.60 -13.21 -0.95
CA VAL A 59 2.64 -11.78 -1.26
C VAL A 59 1.50 -11.09 -0.54
N THR A 60 1.85 -10.11 0.28
CA THR A 60 0.90 -9.30 1.02
C THR A 60 1.12 -7.83 0.72
N ILE A 61 0.05 -7.10 0.42
CA ILE A 61 0.14 -5.68 0.05
C ILE A 61 -0.90 -4.89 0.85
N GLY A 62 -0.44 -3.94 1.66
CA GLY A 62 -1.28 -2.97 2.35
C GLY A 62 -1.34 -1.66 1.57
N VAL A 63 -2.54 -1.21 1.22
CA VAL A 63 -2.78 0.05 0.48
C VAL A 63 -3.54 1.01 1.39
N THR A 64 -2.97 2.18 1.65
CA THR A 64 -3.60 3.21 2.51
C THR A 64 -3.59 4.56 1.83
N THR A 65 -4.57 5.38 2.16
CA THR A 65 -4.71 6.74 1.61
C THR A 65 -4.79 7.73 2.74
N GLY A 66 -3.90 8.71 2.75
CA GLY A 66 -3.92 9.74 3.79
C GLY A 66 -2.86 10.81 3.58
N MET A 67 -2.93 11.85 4.40
CA MET A 67 -1.94 12.93 4.39
C MET A 67 -0.61 12.43 4.92
N THR A 68 0.45 12.74 4.19
CA THR A 68 1.82 12.40 4.56
C THR A 68 2.71 13.61 4.35
N TYR A 69 3.73 13.74 5.19
CA TYR A 69 4.84 14.63 4.93
C TYR A 69 5.73 14.00 3.86
N CYS A 70 5.99 14.75 2.80
CA CYS A 70 6.86 14.36 1.70
C CYS A 70 8.00 15.38 1.61
N GLY A 71 9.24 14.95 1.80
CA GLY A 71 10.37 15.87 1.78
C GLY A 71 11.71 15.18 1.74
N VAL A 72 12.74 15.95 1.42
CA VAL A 72 14.12 15.50 1.44
C VAL A 72 14.64 15.60 2.87
N VAL A 73 15.03 14.47 3.46
CA VAL A 73 15.53 14.40 4.84
C VAL A 73 16.95 13.86 4.81
N GLY A 74 17.85 14.47 5.59
CA GLY A 74 19.23 14.01 5.75
C GLY A 74 20.26 15.14 5.75
N HIS A 75 21.51 14.74 5.90
CA HIS A 75 22.66 15.63 5.86
C HIS A 75 22.87 16.19 4.44
N VAL A 76 23.55 17.33 4.29
CA VAL A 76 23.79 17.96 2.96
C VAL A 76 24.46 17.00 1.98
N LEU A 77 25.35 16.13 2.47
CA LEU A 77 26.07 15.12 1.68
C LEU A 77 25.27 13.82 1.43
N ARG A 78 24.17 13.58 2.16
CA ARG A 78 23.34 12.38 1.99
C ARG A 78 21.89 12.71 2.33
N ARG A 79 21.10 12.85 1.27
CA ARG A 79 19.71 13.26 1.28
C ARG A 79 18.85 12.15 0.70
N GLU A 80 17.81 11.74 1.43
CA GLU A 80 16.85 10.74 0.95
C GLU A 80 15.45 11.34 0.92
N TYR A 81 14.73 11.13 -0.19
CA TYR A 81 13.32 11.51 -0.27
C TYR A 81 12.52 10.61 0.66
N THR A 82 11.95 11.18 1.71
CA THR A 82 11.27 10.42 2.76
C THR A 82 9.80 10.83 2.81
N VAL A 83 8.96 9.81 2.97
CA VAL A 83 7.52 9.99 3.20
C VAL A 83 7.18 9.49 4.59
N ILE A 84 6.66 10.40 5.42
CA ILE A 84 6.36 10.16 6.83
C ILE A 84 4.88 10.45 7.07
N GLY A 85 4.15 9.50 7.62
CA GLY A 85 2.77 9.73 8.01
C GLY A 85 2.07 8.50 8.52
N MET A 86 0.92 8.70 9.19
CA MET A 86 0.14 7.60 9.76
C MET A 86 -0.31 6.60 8.69
N ALA A 87 -0.59 7.05 7.46
CA ALA A 87 -0.96 6.18 6.35
C ALA A 87 0.16 5.16 6.03
N VAL A 88 1.43 5.60 5.97
CA VAL A 88 2.58 4.72 5.70
C VAL A 88 2.73 3.67 6.80
N ASN A 89 2.64 4.11 8.07
CA ASN A 89 2.70 3.20 9.21
C ASN A 89 1.54 2.19 9.19
N LYS A 90 0.32 2.65 8.88
CA LYS A 90 -0.87 1.79 8.78
C LYS A 90 -0.68 0.75 7.67
N ALA A 91 -0.21 1.12 6.48
CA ALA A 91 0.06 0.16 5.39
C ALA A 91 1.04 -0.94 5.83
N ALA A 92 2.12 -0.56 6.51
CA ALA A 92 3.10 -1.51 7.04
C ALA A 92 2.52 -2.42 8.13
N ARG A 93 1.54 -1.96 8.93
CA ARG A 93 0.85 -2.83 9.90
C ARG A 93 -0.16 -3.75 9.23
N LEU A 94 -0.87 -3.28 8.20
CA LEU A 94 -1.83 -4.07 7.46
C LEU A 94 -1.16 -5.26 6.76
N MET A 95 -0.03 -5.05 6.09
CA MET A 95 0.68 -6.13 5.39
C MET A 95 1.20 -7.23 6.33
N VAL A 96 1.41 -6.93 7.61
CA VAL A 96 1.85 -7.92 8.60
C VAL A 96 0.64 -8.64 9.22
N ALA A 97 -0.45 -7.93 9.49
CA ALA A 97 -1.63 -8.49 10.15
C ALA A 97 -2.52 -9.33 9.22
N TYR A 98 -2.53 -9.02 7.92
CA TYR A 98 -3.45 -9.59 6.94
C TYR A 98 -2.67 -10.28 5.83
N THR A 99 -2.26 -11.51 6.04
CA THR A 99 -1.31 -12.21 5.15
C THR A 99 -1.93 -12.70 3.85
N ASN A 100 -1.08 -12.79 2.82
CA ASN A 100 -1.35 -13.33 1.49
C ASN A 100 -2.52 -12.68 0.74
N LYS A 101 -2.73 -11.38 0.93
CA LYS A 101 -3.83 -10.63 0.33
C LYS A 101 -3.46 -9.18 0.01
N VAL A 102 -4.31 -8.54 -0.80
CA VAL A 102 -4.31 -7.08 -0.96
C VAL A 102 -5.36 -6.52 -0.02
N VAL A 103 -4.94 -5.71 0.96
CA VAL A 103 -5.85 -5.06 1.91
C VAL A 103 -5.72 -3.56 1.88
N CYS A 104 -6.83 -2.87 2.18
CA CYS A 104 -6.84 -1.44 2.28
C CYS A 104 -7.66 -0.90 3.45
N ASP A 105 -7.36 0.34 3.84
CA ASP A 105 -8.14 1.08 4.83
C ASP A 105 -9.43 1.68 4.24
N ARG A 106 -10.26 2.22 5.13
CA ARG A 106 -11.52 2.87 4.78
C ARG A 106 -11.32 4.04 3.82
N GLU A 107 -10.29 4.84 4.03
CA GLU A 107 -9.98 5.98 3.17
C GLU A 107 -9.73 5.50 1.73
N THR A 108 -8.87 4.49 1.55
CA THR A 108 -8.59 3.93 0.21
C THR A 108 -9.84 3.32 -0.41
N PHE A 109 -10.66 2.60 0.36
CA PHE A 109 -11.94 2.07 -0.12
C PHE A 109 -12.83 3.19 -0.69
N LEU A 110 -13.03 4.28 0.06
CA LEU A 110 -13.87 5.40 -0.35
C LEU A 110 -13.29 6.17 -1.54
N TYR A 111 -11.99 6.50 -1.50
CA TYR A 111 -11.33 7.28 -2.56
C TYR A 111 -11.10 6.49 -3.84
N SER A 112 -11.13 5.15 -3.80
CA SER A 112 -10.99 4.33 -5.01
C SER A 112 -12.15 4.49 -5.97
N ARG A 113 -13.35 4.87 -5.48
CA ARG A 113 -14.61 4.91 -6.24
C ARG A 113 -14.92 3.62 -7.02
N LEU A 114 -14.31 2.51 -6.63
CA LEU A 114 -14.59 1.20 -7.20
C LEU A 114 -15.89 0.64 -6.64
N GLN A 115 -16.51 -0.29 -7.37
CA GLN A 115 -17.74 -0.91 -6.92
C GLN A 115 -17.48 -1.76 -5.67
N ALA A 116 -18.41 -1.72 -4.70
CA ALA A 116 -18.29 -2.48 -3.46
C ALA A 116 -18.10 -4.00 -3.68
N LYS A 117 -18.53 -4.54 -4.83
CA LYS A 117 -18.35 -5.96 -5.20
C LYS A 117 -16.87 -6.40 -5.19
N HIS A 118 -15.94 -5.46 -5.36
CA HIS A 118 -14.50 -5.69 -5.36
C HIS A 118 -13.89 -5.79 -3.96
N PHE A 119 -14.68 -5.54 -2.91
CA PHE A 119 -14.18 -5.44 -1.55
C PHE A 119 -14.86 -6.45 -0.63
N MET A 120 -14.08 -7.07 0.25
CA MET A 120 -14.57 -7.95 1.30
C MET A 120 -14.10 -7.43 2.65
N LEU A 121 -15.05 -7.07 3.52
CA LEU A 121 -14.73 -6.65 4.89
C LEU A 121 -13.97 -7.77 5.63
N GLN A 122 -12.89 -7.39 6.28
CA GLN A 122 -12.04 -8.31 7.04
C GLN A 122 -12.35 -8.23 8.54
N GLU A 123 -12.03 -9.31 9.25
CA GLU A 123 -12.04 -9.30 10.71
C GLU A 123 -11.08 -8.24 11.26
N GLU A 124 -11.52 -7.55 12.31
CA GLU A 124 -10.72 -6.54 12.99
C GLU A 124 -9.54 -7.21 13.71
N LYS A 125 -8.35 -6.65 13.52
CA LYS A 125 -7.13 -7.08 14.20
C LYS A 125 -6.47 -5.89 14.88
N ALA A 126 -6.02 -6.10 16.12
CA ALA A 126 -5.24 -5.10 16.82
C ALA A 126 -3.91 -4.84 16.08
N LEU A 127 -3.66 -3.59 15.72
CA LEU A 127 -2.43 -3.18 15.06
C LEU A 127 -1.54 -2.42 16.05
N LYS A 128 -0.32 -2.93 16.28
CA LYS A 128 0.63 -2.32 17.22
C LYS A 128 0.83 -0.83 16.90
N GLY A 129 0.56 0.02 17.90
CA GLY A 129 0.73 1.47 17.79
C GLY A 129 -0.39 2.21 17.06
N ILE A 130 -1.53 1.55 16.79
CA ILE A 130 -2.72 2.17 16.16
C ILE A 130 -3.94 1.87 17.04
N SER A 131 -4.53 2.91 17.61
CA SER A 131 -5.66 2.80 18.54
C SER A 131 -7.02 2.73 17.85
N ASN A 132 -7.17 3.30 16.65
CA ASN A 132 -8.39 3.22 15.85
C ASN A 132 -8.03 2.85 14.40
N VAL A 133 -8.12 1.56 14.08
CA VAL A 133 -7.74 1.04 12.77
C VAL A 133 -8.81 1.38 11.73
N GLY A 134 -10.07 1.36 12.14
CA GLY A 134 -11.24 1.40 11.25
C GLY A 134 -11.45 0.07 10.50
N PRO A 135 -12.51 -0.03 9.69
CA PRO A 135 -12.75 -1.23 8.89
C PRO A 135 -11.65 -1.42 7.84
N ILE A 136 -11.20 -2.67 7.69
CA ILE A 136 -10.20 -3.09 6.71
C ILE A 136 -10.88 -3.95 5.66
N TYR A 137 -10.55 -3.71 4.39
CA TYR A 137 -11.15 -4.39 3.26
C TYR A 137 -10.08 -5.15 2.48
N GLU A 138 -10.36 -6.40 2.14
CA GLU A 138 -9.60 -7.13 1.13
C GLU A 138 -10.10 -6.73 -0.25
N PHE A 139 -9.17 -6.39 -1.14
CA PHE A 139 -9.46 -6.01 -2.51
C PHE A 139 -9.23 -7.17 -3.46
N LEU A 140 -10.28 -7.53 -4.21
CA LEU A 140 -10.24 -8.51 -5.29
C LEU A 140 -10.85 -7.89 -6.54
N GLU A 141 -10.06 -7.77 -7.60
CA GLU A 141 -10.55 -7.27 -8.89
C GLU A 141 -11.44 -8.33 -9.54
N ARG A 142 -12.76 -8.15 -9.41
CA ARG A 142 -13.77 -9.02 -10.00
C ARG A 142 -14.27 -8.42 -11.32
N SER A 143 -14.32 -9.24 -12.36
CA SER A 143 -15.01 -8.94 -13.62
C SER A 143 -16.48 -8.56 -13.40
#